data_AF-U1HI01-F1
#
_entry.id   AF-U1HI01-F1
#
_cell.length_a   1.000
_cell.length_b   1.000
_cell.length_c   1.000
_cell.angle_alpha   90.00
_cell.angle_beta   90.00
_cell.angle_gamma   90.00
#
_symmetry.space_group_name_H-M   'P 1'
#
loop_
_entity.id
_entity.type
_entity.pdbx_description
1 polymer ?
#
loop_
_entity_poly.entity_id
_entity_poly.type
_entity_poly.pdbx_seq_one_letter_code
_entity_poly.pdbx_strand_id
1 'polypeptide(L)'
;MPNPFRGATWLYPLKGVYYFLAHRFLWTFLRARLLPVILLSAFIYVNLFVWTYLPQVAILHIFHGPAAWVNAAVLVLGEGQVIIALLFEAFLVDETLVDIFDSVLINEGLQNLVSQARTLDPEAEGPAKMLGKPTKSAIYSPFSLRQIIEFIIFLPLNFIPLGIELVHSIIGDISSFWD
;
A
#
# COMPACT_ATOMS: atom_id res chain seq x y z
N MET A 1 21.24 -33.66 -11.66
CA MET A 1 20.87 -32.75 -12.78
C MET A 1 20.82 -31.33 -12.25
N PRO A 2 21.44 -30.33 -12.90
CA PRO A 2 21.37 -28.94 -12.47
C PRO A 2 19.96 -28.40 -12.75
N ASN A 3 19.27 -27.92 -11.71
CA ASN A 3 17.91 -27.38 -11.85
C ASN A 3 17.95 -26.06 -12.65
N PRO A 4 17.16 -25.89 -13.74
CA PRO A 4 17.18 -24.70 -14.60
C PRO A 4 16.70 -23.41 -13.93
N PHE A 5 16.21 -23.49 -12.68
CA PHE A 5 15.65 -22.37 -11.92
C PHE A 5 16.64 -21.62 -11.03
N ARG A 6 17.95 -21.90 -11.13
CA ARG A 6 18.99 -21.28 -10.26
C ARG A 6 19.13 -19.76 -10.42
N GLY A 7 18.55 -19.14 -11.45
CA GLY A 7 18.59 -17.69 -11.69
C GLY A 7 17.25 -16.96 -11.54
N ALA A 8 16.20 -17.63 -11.05
CA ALA A 8 14.83 -17.10 -11.10
C ALA A 8 14.47 -16.31 -9.83
N THR A 9 15.26 -15.30 -9.49
CA THR A 9 15.07 -14.46 -8.29
C THR A 9 13.73 -13.69 -8.32
N TRP A 10 13.21 -13.42 -9.51
CA TRP A 10 11.92 -12.76 -9.71
C TRP A 10 10.70 -13.62 -9.32
N LEU A 11 10.86 -14.94 -9.15
CA LEU A 11 9.77 -15.86 -8.76
C LEU A 11 9.58 -15.96 -7.24
N TYR A 12 10.50 -15.43 -6.43
CA TYR A 12 10.41 -15.51 -4.96
C TYR A 12 9.16 -14.82 -4.37
N PRO A 13 8.71 -13.65 -4.85
CA PRO A 13 7.46 -13.05 -4.36
C PRO A 13 6.24 -13.97 -4.57
N LEU A 14 6.14 -14.60 -5.74
CA LEU A 14 5.05 -15.54 -6.05
C LEU A 14 5.11 -16.79 -5.18
N LYS A 15 6.31 -17.32 -4.93
CA LYS A 15 6.51 -18.43 -3.97
C LYS A 15 6.10 -18.03 -2.56
N GLY A 16 6.37 -16.79 -2.14
CA GLY A 16 5.92 -16.25 -0.86
C GLY A 16 4.39 -16.22 -0.74
N VAL A 17 3.69 -15.76 -1.78
CA VAL A 17 2.21 -15.78 -1.82
C VAL A 17 1.66 -17.20 -1.70
N TYR A 18 2.23 -18.15 -2.46
CA TYR A 18 1.82 -19.55 -2.37
C TYR A 18 2.06 -20.12 -0.96
N TYR A 19 3.23 -19.84 -0.38
CA TYR A 19 3.58 -20.27 0.97
C TYR A 19 2.62 -19.70 2.01
N PHE A 20 2.28 -18.41 1.89
CA PHE A 20 1.33 -17.73 2.75
C PHE A 20 -0.07 -18.35 2.67
N LEU A 21 -0.54 -18.70 1.47
CA LEU A 21 -1.82 -19.37 1.28
C LEU A 21 -1.83 -20.80 1.82
N ALA A 22 -0.71 -21.52 1.70
CA ALA A 22 -0.60 -22.90 2.18
C ALA A 22 -0.54 -23.01 3.72
N HIS A 23 -0.01 -21.99 4.42
CA HIS A 23 0.22 -22.04 5.87
C HIS A 23 -0.81 -21.25 6.66
N ARG A 24 -1.74 -21.97 7.31
CA ARG A 24 -2.87 -21.39 8.04
C ARG A 24 -2.48 -20.50 9.22
N PHE A 25 -1.31 -20.73 9.83
CA PHE A 25 -0.85 -19.94 10.98
C PHE A 25 -0.61 -18.47 10.63
N LEU A 26 -0.25 -18.19 9.36
CA LEU A 26 0.00 -16.82 8.88
C LEU A 26 -1.29 -15.99 8.74
N TRP A 27 -2.44 -16.65 8.60
CA TRP A 27 -3.72 -15.97 8.39
C TRP A 27 -4.22 -15.28 9.66
N THR A 28 -3.75 -15.73 10.83
CA THR A 28 -4.07 -15.10 12.13
C THR A 28 -3.52 -13.67 12.16
N PHE A 29 -2.27 -13.47 11.74
CA PHE A 29 -1.63 -12.16 11.66
C PHE A 29 -2.35 -11.23 10.67
N LEU A 30 -2.75 -11.76 9.50
CA LEU A 30 -3.50 -10.99 8.51
C LEU A 30 -4.86 -10.55 9.05
N ARG A 31 -5.65 -11.46 9.65
CA ARG A 31 -7.00 -11.15 10.16
C ARG A 31 -6.97 -10.15 11.32
N ALA A 32 -5.98 -10.25 12.20
CA ALA A 32 -5.81 -9.33 13.32
C ALA A 32 -5.61 -7.87 12.87
N ARG A 33 -5.08 -7.67 11.65
CA ARG A 33 -4.74 -6.33 11.12
C ARG A 33 -5.70 -5.86 10.02
N LEU A 34 -6.28 -6.77 9.26
CA LEU A 34 -7.19 -6.44 8.15
C LEU A 34 -8.40 -5.62 8.63
N LEU A 35 -8.98 -5.96 9.78
CA LEU A 35 -10.12 -5.23 10.33
C LEU A 35 -9.75 -3.78 10.72
N PRO A 36 -8.68 -3.54 11.53
CA PRO A 36 -8.18 -2.19 11.78
C PRO A 36 -7.90 -1.37 10.51
N VAL A 37 -7.28 -1.98 9.49
CA VAL A 37 -6.97 -1.29 8.22
C VAL A 37 -8.23 -0.84 7.50
N ILE A 38 -9.22 -1.73 7.39
CA ILE A 38 -10.47 -1.41 6.69
C ILE A 38 -11.23 -0.31 7.43
N LEU A 39 -11.30 -0.39 8.76
CA LEU A 39 -11.97 0.63 9.57
C LEU A 39 -11.25 1.98 9.49
N LEU A 40 -9.92 1.98 9.58
CA LEU A 40 -9.11 3.19 9.49
C LEU A 40 -9.22 3.83 8.10
N SER A 41 -9.12 3.05 7.04
CA SER A 41 -9.26 3.53 5.66
C SER A 41 -10.66 4.09 5.38
N ALA A 42 -11.71 3.41 5.82
CA ALA A 42 -13.07 3.91 5.73
C ALA A 42 -13.25 5.23 6.49
N PHE A 43 -12.73 5.31 7.73
CA PHE A 43 -12.80 6.52 8.54
C PHE A 43 -12.11 7.71 7.87
N ILE A 44 -10.90 7.50 7.31
CA ILE A 44 -10.14 8.55 6.62
C ILE A 44 -10.87 9.03 5.38
N TYR A 45 -11.32 8.10 4.51
CA TYR A 45 -12.03 8.49 3.30
C TYR A 45 -13.35 9.20 3.59
N VAL A 46 -14.14 8.74 4.56
CA VAL A 46 -15.38 9.43 4.94
C VAL A 46 -15.08 10.86 5.37
N ASN A 47 -14.06 11.09 6.19
CA ASN A 47 -13.68 12.44 6.60
C ASN A 47 -13.19 13.28 5.40
N LEU A 48 -12.34 12.73 4.53
CA LEU A 48 -11.85 13.46 3.36
C LEU A 48 -12.98 13.81 2.38
N PHE A 49 -13.95 12.92 2.17
CA PHE A 49 -15.09 13.19 1.30
C PHE A 49 -16.07 14.20 1.93
N VAL A 50 -16.19 14.26 3.26
CA VAL A 50 -17.05 15.25 3.93
C VAL A 50 -16.41 16.64 3.92
N TRP A 51 -15.11 16.73 4.22
CA TRP A 51 -14.45 18.01 4.48
C TRP A 51 -13.72 18.60 3.28
N THR A 52 -13.08 17.78 2.46
CA THR A 52 -12.17 18.23 1.39
C THR A 52 -12.80 18.16 0.00
N TYR A 53 -13.68 17.20 -0.27
CA TYR A 53 -14.27 17.01 -1.59
C TYR A 53 -15.03 18.22 -2.11
N LEU A 54 -15.96 18.80 -1.33
CA LEU A 54 -16.75 19.94 -1.78
C LEU A 54 -15.87 21.20 -2.04
N PRO A 55 -14.95 21.59 -1.14
CA PRO A 55 -13.97 22.64 -1.44
C PRO A 55 -13.12 22.36 -2.69
N GLN A 56 -12.66 21.13 -2.89
CA GLN A 56 -11.86 20.75 -4.06
C GLN A 56 -12.66 20.82 -5.36
N VAL A 57 -13.91 20.36 -5.36
CA VAL A 57 -14.83 20.51 -6.50
C VAL A 57 -15.02 21.98 -6.82
N ALA A 58 -15.21 22.85 -5.83
CA ALA A 58 -15.40 24.28 -6.05
C ALA A 58 -14.18 24.94 -6.74
N ILE A 59 -12.96 24.60 -6.30
CA ILE A 59 -11.73 25.09 -6.92
C ILE A 59 -11.58 24.54 -8.33
N LEU A 60 -11.78 23.24 -8.52
CA LEU A 60 -11.64 22.58 -9.83
C LEU A 60 -12.73 22.99 -10.82
N HIS A 61 -13.92 23.39 -10.35
CA HIS A 61 -15.01 23.83 -11.21
C HIS A 61 -14.66 25.12 -11.96
N ILE A 62 -13.81 25.97 -11.38
CA ILE A 62 -13.30 27.20 -12.01
C ILE A 62 -12.44 26.87 -13.24
N PHE A 63 -11.67 25.79 -13.20
CA PHE A 63 -10.71 25.43 -14.25
C PHE A 63 -11.24 24.38 -15.23
N HIS A 64 -11.95 23.36 -14.75
CA HIS A 64 -12.33 22.17 -15.52
C HIS A 64 -13.85 22.06 -15.79
N GLY A 65 -14.65 22.99 -15.29
CA GLY A 65 -16.10 23.03 -15.53
C GLY A 65 -16.82 21.75 -15.06
N PRO A 66 -17.67 21.12 -15.89
CA PRO A 66 -18.46 19.94 -15.50
C PRO A 66 -17.63 18.72 -15.08
N ALA A 67 -16.40 18.57 -15.61
CA ALA A 67 -15.52 17.45 -15.28
C ALA A 67 -14.86 17.56 -13.89
N ALA A 68 -15.05 18.68 -13.18
CA ALA A 68 -14.49 18.92 -11.86
C ALA A 68 -14.92 17.89 -10.81
N TRP A 69 -16.15 17.37 -10.90
CA TRP A 69 -16.67 16.38 -9.94
C TRP A 69 -15.91 15.06 -9.96
N VAL A 70 -15.52 14.59 -11.15
CA VAL A 70 -14.76 13.34 -11.33
C VAL A 70 -13.29 13.55 -10.99
N ASN A 71 -12.70 14.65 -11.46
CA ASN A 71 -11.30 14.99 -11.16
C ASN A 71 -11.07 15.20 -9.65
N ALA A 72 -11.99 15.88 -8.97
CA ALA A 72 -11.93 16.06 -7.52
C ALA A 72 -12.02 14.71 -6.79
N ALA A 73 -12.89 13.79 -7.24
CA ALA A 73 -13.01 12.48 -6.62
C ALA A 73 -11.70 11.67 -6.76
N VAL A 74 -11.08 11.66 -7.94
CA VAL A 74 -9.78 11.00 -8.15
C VAL A 74 -8.68 11.62 -7.28
N LEU A 75 -8.69 12.94 -7.12
CA LEU A 75 -7.73 13.66 -6.30
C LEU A 75 -7.88 13.32 -4.80
N VAL A 76 -9.11 13.33 -4.27
CA VAL A 76 -9.42 12.89 -2.89
C VAL A 76 -9.00 11.44 -2.65
N LEU A 77 -9.24 10.56 -3.62
CA LEU A 77 -8.83 9.16 -3.54
C LEU A 77 -7.30 9.02 -3.46
N GLY A 78 -6.57 9.82 -4.24
CA GLY A 78 -5.11 9.88 -4.19
C GLY A 78 -4.58 10.38 -2.85
N GLU A 79 -5.12 11.49 -2.35
CA GLU A 79 -4.75 12.06 -1.04
C GLU A 79 -5.02 11.07 0.10
N GLY A 80 -6.20 10.45 0.08
CA GLY A 80 -6.57 9.42 1.05
C GLY A 80 -5.64 8.21 0.99
N GLN A 81 -5.22 7.79 -0.20
CA GLN A 81 -4.22 6.73 -0.33
C GLN A 81 -2.95 7.09 0.44
N VAL A 82 -2.39 8.27 0.20
CA VAL A 82 -1.13 8.70 0.83
C VAL A 82 -1.24 8.70 2.36
N ILE A 83 -2.35 9.23 2.89
CA ILE A 83 -2.60 9.26 4.33
C ILE A 83 -2.74 7.83 4.89
N ILE A 84 -3.49 6.97 4.21
CA ILE A 84 -3.69 5.58 4.61
C ILE A 84 -2.37 4.81 4.56
N ALA A 85 -1.53 5.04 3.54
CA ALA A 85 -0.22 4.41 3.42
C ALA A 85 0.68 4.81 4.58
N LEU A 86 0.77 6.11 4.88
CA LEU A 86 1.56 6.64 5.99
C LEU A 86 1.12 6.05 7.34
N LEU A 87 -0.20 6.00 7.58
CA LEU A 87 -0.73 5.46 8.85
C LEU A 87 -0.59 3.94 8.93
N PHE A 88 -0.74 3.24 7.81
CA PHE A 88 -0.53 1.80 7.76
C PHE A 88 0.93 1.45 8.06
N GLU A 89 1.86 2.20 7.48
CA GLU A 89 3.29 2.11 7.78
C GLU A 89 3.56 2.33 9.28
N ALA A 90 3.15 3.50 9.79
CA ALA A 90 3.49 3.92 11.15
C ALA A 90 2.89 3.03 12.25
N PHE A 91 1.70 2.45 12.03
CA PHE A 91 0.98 1.74 13.10
C PHE A 91 0.83 0.23 12.89
N LEU A 92 0.93 -0.29 11.66
CA LEU A 92 0.48 -1.65 11.35
C LEU A 92 1.53 -2.53 10.66
N VAL A 93 2.49 -1.95 9.92
CA VAL A 93 3.44 -2.72 9.10
C VAL A 93 4.70 -3.13 9.87
N ASP A 94 5.29 -2.21 10.65
CA ASP A 94 6.64 -2.41 11.21
C ASP A 94 6.75 -3.66 12.13
N GLU A 95 5.84 -3.82 13.09
CA GLU A 95 5.91 -4.97 14.02
C GLU A 95 5.50 -6.29 13.35
N THR A 96 4.56 -6.24 12.41
CA THR A 96 3.91 -7.45 11.88
C THR A 96 4.75 -8.15 10.83
N LEU A 97 5.51 -7.39 10.03
CA LEU A 97 6.46 -7.96 9.07
C LEU A 97 7.51 -8.81 9.78
N VAL A 98 8.02 -8.33 10.91
CA VAL A 98 9.03 -9.02 11.71
C VAL A 98 8.42 -10.27 12.34
N ASP A 99 7.23 -10.17 12.94
CA ASP A 99 6.55 -11.34 13.51
C ASP A 99 6.25 -12.42 12.45
N ILE A 100 5.85 -12.02 11.24
CA ILE A 100 5.65 -12.95 10.12
C ILE A 100 6.98 -13.60 9.71
N PHE A 101 8.04 -12.80 9.53
CA PHE A 101 9.36 -13.31 9.15
C PHE A 101 9.91 -14.31 10.17
N ASP A 102 9.88 -13.95 11.46
CA ASP A 102 10.32 -14.82 12.54
C ASP A 102 9.49 -16.11 12.61
N SER A 103 8.16 -16.01 12.44
CA SER A 103 7.28 -17.18 12.44
C SER A 103 7.58 -18.15 11.29
N VAL A 104 7.96 -17.63 10.12
CA VAL A 104 8.37 -18.45 8.96
C VAL A 104 9.72 -19.13 9.25
N LEU A 105 10.70 -18.40 9.81
CA LEU A 105 12.00 -18.99 10.17
C LEU A 105 11.86 -20.12 11.21
N ILE A 106 10.98 -19.94 12.20
CA ILE A 106 10.68 -20.99 13.19
C ILE A 106 10.04 -22.21 12.50
N ASN A 107 9.09 -21.98 11.58
CA ASN A 107 8.42 -23.05 10.84
C ASN A 107 9.40 -23.86 9.95
N GLU A 108 10.42 -23.21 9.40
CA GLU A 108 11.47 -23.85 8.59
C GLU A 108 12.59 -24.49 9.45
N GLY A 109 12.45 -24.52 10.78
CA GLY A 109 13.42 -25.14 11.69
C GLY A 109 14.68 -24.31 11.95
N LEU A 110 14.72 -23.05 11.51
CA LEU A 110 15.83 -22.11 11.72
C LEU A 110 15.72 -21.35 13.05
N GLN A 111 15.28 -22.05 14.10
CA GLN A 111 15.00 -21.48 15.42
C GLN A 111 16.24 -20.86 16.08
N ASN A 112 17.43 -21.40 15.80
CA ASN A 112 18.72 -20.91 16.29
C ASN A 112 19.08 -19.49 15.81
N LEU A 113 18.48 -19.02 14.71
CA LEU A 113 18.66 -17.65 14.21
C LEU A 113 17.71 -16.67 14.91
N VAL A 114 16.50 -17.12 15.24
CA VAL A 114 15.48 -16.30 15.93
C VAL A 114 15.75 -16.22 17.43
N SER A 115 16.28 -17.28 18.05
CA SER A 115 16.62 -17.31 19.48
C SER A 115 17.75 -16.35 19.87
N GLN A 116 18.56 -15.90 18.91
CA GLN A 116 19.55 -14.84 19.11
C GLN A 116 18.89 -13.45 19.22
N ALA A 117 17.71 -13.27 18.64
CA ALA A 117 17.00 -11.99 18.58
C ALA A 117 15.82 -11.89 19.57
N ARG A 118 15.25 -13.02 20.03
CA ARG A 118 14.06 -13.08 20.88
C ARG A 118 14.06 -14.31 21.79
N THR A 119 13.50 -14.18 22.99
CA THR A 119 13.24 -15.32 23.88
C THR A 119 12.08 -16.14 23.31
N LEU A 120 12.38 -17.37 22.91
CA LEU A 120 11.39 -18.34 22.40
C LEU A 120 10.80 -19.13 23.57
N ASP A 121 9.49 -19.39 23.54
CA ASP A 121 8.85 -20.29 24.50
C ASP A 121 8.82 -21.72 23.92
N PRO A 122 9.64 -22.66 24.44
CA PRO A 122 9.75 -24.01 23.90
C PRO A 122 8.51 -24.88 24.15
N GLU A 123 7.57 -24.48 25.00
CA GLU A 123 6.35 -25.26 25.30
C GLU A 123 5.12 -24.87 24.45
N ALA A 124 5.23 -23.86 23.58
CA ALA A 124 4.07 -23.33 22.88
C ALA A 124 3.67 -24.18 21.64
N GLU A 125 2.38 -24.54 21.54
CA GLU A 125 1.81 -25.24 20.38
C GLU A 125 1.79 -24.36 19.12
N GLY A 126 2.88 -24.39 18.37
CA GLY A 126 2.98 -23.92 16.99
C GLY A 126 3.82 -22.64 16.78
N PRO A 127 4.34 -22.40 15.56
CA PRO A 127 5.34 -21.37 15.27
C PRO A 127 4.89 -19.94 15.63
N ALA A 128 3.59 -19.66 15.47
CA ALA A 128 2.99 -18.37 15.79
C ALA A 128 2.83 -18.13 17.30
N LYS A 129 2.73 -19.20 18.12
CA LYS A 129 2.60 -19.12 19.58
C LYS A 129 3.96 -19.20 20.31
N MET A 130 5.00 -19.75 19.66
CA MET A 130 6.39 -19.76 20.17
C MET A 130 7.03 -18.37 20.21
N LEU A 131 6.46 -17.39 19.50
CA LEU A 131 6.89 -16.00 19.52
C LEU A 131 6.42 -15.34 20.83
N GLY A 132 7.31 -15.24 21.83
CA GLY A 132 7.10 -14.44 23.03
C GLY A 132 6.98 -12.93 22.72
N LYS A 133 6.78 -12.03 23.70
CA LYS A 133 6.65 -10.58 23.42
C LYS A 133 7.93 -10.01 22.75
N PRO A 134 7.82 -9.16 21.71
CA PRO A 134 8.97 -8.65 20.99
C PRO A 134 9.82 -7.75 21.89
N THR A 135 11.11 -8.06 22.03
CA THR A 135 12.06 -7.30 22.85
C THR A 135 12.71 -6.15 22.09
N LYS A 136 12.54 -6.07 20.77
CA LYS A 136 13.11 -4.99 19.95
C LYS A 136 12.17 -4.64 18.80
N SER A 137 11.74 -3.38 18.78
CA SER A 137 11.08 -2.77 17.62
C SER A 137 12.08 -2.68 16.48
N ALA A 138 11.98 -3.58 15.51
CA ALA A 138 12.78 -3.50 14.30
C ALA A 138 12.01 -2.65 13.28
N ILE A 139 12.43 -1.39 13.17
CA ILE A 139 12.00 -0.45 12.15
C ILE A 139 12.53 -0.98 10.81
N TYR A 140 11.67 -1.47 9.93
CA TYR A 140 12.11 -2.03 8.65
C TYR A 140 11.42 -1.35 7.47
N SER A 141 12.24 -0.59 6.74
CA SER A 141 12.11 -0.09 5.37
C SER A 141 10.75 0.52 4.96
N PRO A 142 10.69 1.85 4.76
CA PRO A 142 9.47 2.52 4.33
C PRO A 142 9.07 2.06 2.92
N PHE A 143 7.84 1.55 2.76
CA PHE A 143 7.34 1.22 1.44
C PHE A 143 7.13 2.50 0.61
N SER A 144 7.78 2.53 -0.55
CA SER A 144 7.71 3.54 -1.60
C SER A 144 7.38 4.97 -1.16
N LEU A 145 8.27 5.59 -0.36
CA LEU A 145 8.38 7.06 -0.31
C LEU A 145 8.39 7.66 -1.72
N ARG A 146 8.93 6.92 -2.70
CA ARG A 146 8.85 7.23 -4.13
C ARG A 146 7.42 7.43 -4.63
N GLN A 147 6.44 6.63 -4.20
CA GLN A 147 5.04 6.76 -4.61
C GLN A 147 4.37 7.99 -3.99
N ILE A 148 4.71 8.32 -2.73
CA ILE A 148 4.27 9.56 -2.07
C ILE A 148 4.88 10.77 -2.77
N ILE A 149 6.18 10.73 -3.06
CA ILE A 149 6.91 11.79 -3.75
C ILE A 149 6.39 11.96 -5.19
N GLU A 150 6.19 10.87 -5.92
CA GLU A 150 5.58 10.90 -7.27
C GLU A 150 4.18 11.49 -7.22
N PHE A 151 3.35 11.12 -6.24
CA PHE A 151 2.03 11.73 -6.08
C PHE A 151 2.11 13.24 -5.82
N ILE A 152 2.99 13.69 -4.91
CA ILE A 152 3.18 15.12 -4.63
C ILE A 152 3.68 15.87 -5.88
N ILE A 153 4.56 15.27 -6.68
CA ILE A 153 5.10 15.88 -7.91
C ILE A 153 4.07 15.88 -9.04
N PHE A 154 3.20 14.86 -9.14
CA PHE A 154 2.15 14.77 -10.16
C PHE A 154 0.85 15.47 -9.77
N LEU A 155 0.67 15.86 -8.50
CA LEU A 155 -0.50 16.61 -8.04
C LEU A 155 -0.65 17.96 -8.78
N PRO A 156 0.39 18.81 -8.92
CA PRO A 156 0.33 20.02 -9.75
C PRO A 156 -0.08 19.74 -11.19
N LEU A 157 0.35 18.61 -11.75
CA LEU A 157 0.05 18.23 -13.14
C LEU A 157 -1.44 17.90 -13.34
N ASN A 158 -2.14 17.40 -12.31
CA ASN A 158 -3.59 17.19 -12.35
C ASN A 158 -4.40 18.50 -12.37
N PHE A 159 -3.81 19.63 -11.96
CA PHE A 159 -4.47 20.94 -11.97
C PHE A 159 -4.33 21.70 -13.30
N ILE A 160 -3.49 21.22 -14.23
CA ILE A 160 -3.28 21.89 -15.52
C ILE A 160 -4.09 21.17 -16.61
N PRO A 161 -5.06 21.83 -17.26
CA PRO A 161 -5.97 21.21 -18.23
C PRO A 161 -5.33 21.00 -19.62
N LEU A 162 -4.05 20.59 -19.69
CA LEU A 162 -3.37 20.46 -21.00
C LEU A 162 -4.03 19.43 -21.92
N GLY A 163 -4.63 18.37 -21.36
CA GLY A 163 -5.17 17.28 -22.17
C GLY A 163 -6.45 17.61 -22.94
N ILE A 164 -7.31 18.48 -22.39
CA ILE A 164 -8.62 18.77 -22.99
C ILE A 164 -8.53 19.96 -23.93
N GLU A 165 -7.81 21.03 -23.56
CA GLU A 165 -7.62 22.19 -24.43
C GLU A 165 -6.78 21.87 -25.67
N LEU A 166 -5.74 21.03 -25.57
CA LEU A 166 -4.96 20.61 -26.75
C LEU A 166 -5.80 19.72 -27.68
N VAL A 167 -6.61 18.81 -27.14
CA VAL A 167 -7.49 17.96 -27.96
C VAL A 167 -8.58 18.81 -28.63
N HIS A 168 -9.16 19.78 -27.93
CA HIS A 168 -10.17 20.67 -28.48
C HIS A 168 -9.58 21.63 -29.53
N SER A 169 -8.36 22.12 -29.31
CA SER A 169 -7.60 22.91 -30.30
C SER A 169 -7.28 22.09 -31.55
N ILE A 170 -6.79 20.86 -31.40
CA ILE A 170 -6.44 19.98 -32.52
C ILE A 170 -7.69 19.59 -33.31
N ILE A 171 -8.82 19.30 -32.64
CA ILE A 171 -10.10 18.99 -33.31
C ILE A 171 -10.65 20.23 -34.01
N GLY A 172 -10.53 21.41 -33.40
CA GLY A 172 -10.90 22.69 -34.02
C GLY A 172 -10.11 22.97 -35.30
N ASP A 173 -8.77 22.85 -35.24
CA ASP A 173 -7.90 23.03 -36.40
C ASP A 173 -8.19 22.02 -37.51
N ILE A 174 -8.42 20.74 -37.17
CA ILE A 174 -8.79 19.70 -38.14
C ILE A 174 -10.14 20.00 -38.80
N SER A 175 -11.13 20.50 -38.05
CA SER A 175 -12.44 20.83 -38.61
C SER A 175 -12.38 22.00 -39.60
N SER A 176 -11.55 23.02 -39.32
CA SER A 176 -11.33 24.17 -40.21
C SER A 176 -10.54 23.86 -41.48
N PHE A 177 -9.91 22.69 -41.55
CA PHE A 177 -9.15 22.24 -42.73
C PHE A 177 -10.05 21.64 -43.83
N TRP A 178 -11.29 21.26 -43.50
CA TRP A 178 -12.25 20.65 -44.43
C TRP A 178 -13.39 21.59 -44.86
N ASP A 179 -13.38 22.86 -44.41
CA ASP A 179 -14.24 23.96 -44.87
C ASP A 179 -13.47 24.89 -45.84
#